data_AF-A0A0N5A2B4-F1
#
_entry.id   AF-A0A0N5A2B4-F1
#
_cell.length_a   1.000
_cell.length_b   1.000
_cell.length_c   1.000
_cell.angle_alpha   90.00
_cell.angle_beta   90.00
_cell.angle_gamma   90.00
#
_symmetry.space_group_name_H-M   'P 1'
#
loop_
_entity.id
_entity.type
_entity.pdbx_description
1 polymer ?
#
loop_
_entity_poly.entity_id
_entity_poly.type
_entity_poly.pdbx_seq_one_letter_code
_entity_poly.pdbx_strand_id
1 'polypeptide(L)'
;MFPMSRIRLIRGFCSLVKPKQDFVYFHNKEVWPQKFIDDIMTNCFVSPDFITEKEEEDLMKEITPHMKRLKYERHHWDDAIYLFREREQRNWNEDNSKIIQRIIDNSIPKESKHLSYIHILDLHKDGYIRPHIDSVRYCGNIVTGVSLLSDSVMRLVNEDKTLIFDLFLQRRSLYKLSGAGRYNFTHEILPKDKSRFRGHHIFRDRRISVICRDLPKKDSHVEERTINDIKFQPLD
;
A
#
# COMPACT_ATOMS: atom_id res chain seq x y z
N MET A 1 -34.28 37.08 29.13
CA MET A 1 -34.73 36.12 28.10
C MET A 1 -33.72 36.17 26.96
N PHE A 2 -32.69 35.32 27.01
CA PHE A 2 -31.61 35.30 26.01
C PHE A 2 -31.89 34.18 24.98
N PRO A 3 -31.75 34.40 23.67
CA PRO A 3 -31.98 33.35 22.69
C PRO A 3 -30.75 32.43 22.63
N MET A 4 -31.00 31.14 22.83
CA MET A 4 -30.04 30.06 22.56
C MET A 4 -29.70 30.03 21.06
N SER A 5 -28.44 30.32 20.72
CA SER A 5 -27.88 29.99 19.41
C SER A 5 -27.68 28.48 19.32
N ARG A 6 -28.50 27.82 18.49
CA ARG A 6 -28.29 26.42 18.14
C ARG A 6 -27.07 26.31 17.22
N ILE A 7 -25.94 25.93 17.78
CA ILE A 7 -24.78 25.47 17.01
C ILE A 7 -25.20 24.19 16.28
N ARG A 8 -25.42 24.30 14.97
CA ARG A 8 -25.56 23.13 14.10
C ARG A 8 -24.18 22.48 13.96
N LEU A 9 -23.92 21.45 14.78
CA LEU A 9 -22.84 20.50 14.54
C LEU A 9 -23.14 19.76 13.23
N ILE A 10 -22.44 20.15 12.17
CA ILE A 10 -22.33 19.35 10.95
C ILE A 10 -21.58 18.08 11.36
N ARG A 11 -22.30 16.99 11.58
CA ARG A 11 -21.72 15.65 11.71
C ARG A 11 -21.15 15.27 10.35
N GLY A 12 -19.89 15.62 10.10
CA GLY A 12 -19.09 15.00 9.05
C GLY A 12 -18.93 13.52 9.41
N PHE A 13 -19.61 12.64 8.67
CA PHE A 13 -19.40 11.20 8.74
C PHE A 13 -18.05 10.89 8.06
N CYS A 14 -16.96 11.14 8.77
CA CYS A 14 -15.67 10.57 8.45
C CYS A 14 -15.37 9.53 9.53
N SER A 15 -16.02 8.37 9.42
CA SER A 15 -15.62 7.24 10.25
C SER A 15 -14.32 6.71 9.68
N LEU A 16 -13.19 7.12 10.29
CA LEU A 16 -11.93 6.41 10.14
C LEU A 16 -12.22 4.93 10.38
N VAL A 17 -11.94 4.08 9.38
CA VAL A 17 -12.28 2.67 9.51
C VAL A 17 -11.34 2.06 10.55
N LYS A 18 -11.92 1.39 11.56
CA LYS A 18 -11.14 0.82 12.65
C LYS A 18 -10.31 -0.36 12.10
N PRO A 19 -8.98 -0.37 12.29
CA PRO A 19 -8.15 -1.50 11.89
C PRO A 19 -8.62 -2.77 12.61
N LYS A 20 -8.83 -3.86 11.86
CA LYS A 20 -9.19 -5.15 12.47
C LYS A 20 -7.93 -5.99 12.65
N GLN A 21 -7.60 -6.27 13.92
CA GLN A 21 -6.40 -7.02 14.31
C GLN A 21 -6.38 -8.46 13.75
N ASP A 22 -7.54 -9.00 13.38
CA ASP A 22 -7.67 -10.37 12.85
C ASP A 22 -6.99 -10.58 11.49
N PHE A 23 -6.66 -9.51 10.78
CA PHE A 23 -6.01 -9.56 9.48
C PHE A 23 -4.49 -9.44 9.54
N VAL A 24 -3.93 -9.30 10.75
CA VAL A 24 -2.49 -9.35 11.01
C VAL A 24 -2.18 -10.67 11.71
N TYR A 25 -1.19 -11.40 11.21
CA TYR A 25 -0.76 -12.66 11.80
C TYR A 25 0.75 -12.71 11.95
N PHE A 26 1.22 -12.77 13.20
CA PHE A 26 2.63 -12.95 13.52
C PHE A 26 2.96 -14.44 13.56
N HIS A 27 3.95 -14.86 12.77
CA HIS A 27 4.52 -16.21 12.86
C HIS A 27 5.46 -16.28 14.05
N ASN A 28 5.41 -17.39 14.79
CA ASN A 28 6.23 -17.65 15.98
C ASN A 28 6.22 -16.44 16.94
N LYS A 29 5.02 -15.94 17.27
CA LYS A 29 4.84 -14.66 17.99
C LYS A 29 5.64 -14.58 19.29
N GLU A 30 5.89 -15.72 19.94
CA GLU A 30 6.70 -15.86 21.15
C GLU A 30 8.15 -15.39 21.02
N VAL A 31 8.74 -15.35 19.81
CA VAL A 31 10.11 -14.86 19.60
C VAL A 31 10.18 -13.36 19.31
N TRP A 32 9.04 -12.68 19.19
CA TRP A 32 8.99 -11.29 18.80
C TRP A 32 9.28 -10.34 19.98
N PRO A 33 10.17 -9.34 19.82
CA PRO A 33 10.28 -8.26 20.78
C PRO A 33 8.97 -7.46 20.84
N GLN A 34 8.44 -7.23 22.05
CA GLN A 34 7.15 -6.56 22.25
C GLN A 34 7.07 -5.20 21.54
N LYS A 35 8.17 -4.43 21.54
CA LYS A 35 8.27 -3.15 20.82
C LYS A 35 7.91 -3.27 19.33
N PHE A 36 8.33 -4.34 18.65
CA PHE A 36 8.00 -4.54 17.24
C PHE A 36 6.54 -4.93 17.04
N ILE A 37 5.99 -5.75 17.95
CA ILE A 37 4.56 -6.08 17.93
C ILE A 37 3.73 -4.79 18.06
N ASP A 38 4.05 -3.95 19.05
CA ASP A 38 3.32 -2.71 19.30
C ASP A 38 3.42 -1.72 18.13
N ASP A 39 4.62 -1.58 17.56
CA ASP A 39 4.84 -0.75 16.36
C ASP A 39 4.00 -1.26 15.18
N ILE A 40 4.06 -2.56 14.86
CA ILE A 40 3.33 -3.14 13.73
C ILE A 40 1.82 -3.03 13.95
N MET A 41 1.33 -3.32 15.15
CA MET A 41 -0.11 -3.23 15.46
C MET A 41 -0.63 -1.79 15.43
N THR A 42 0.25 -0.79 15.59
CA THR A 42 -0.09 0.63 15.48
C THR A 42 -0.02 1.12 14.04
N ASN A 43 0.98 0.66 13.29
CA ASN A 43 1.37 1.25 12.00
C ASN A 43 0.92 0.45 10.78
N CYS A 44 0.63 -0.84 10.93
CA CYS A 44 0.21 -1.72 9.85
C CYS A 44 -1.20 -2.23 10.11
N PHE A 45 -2.07 -2.16 9.11
CA PHE A 45 -3.42 -2.70 9.24
C PHE A 45 -4.03 -3.11 7.91
N VAL A 46 -5.09 -3.92 8.03
CA VAL A 46 -6.07 -4.14 6.97
C VAL A 46 -7.45 -3.78 7.50
N SER A 47 -8.18 -3.02 6.70
CA SER A 47 -9.58 -2.66 6.91
C SER A 47 -10.42 -3.39 5.85
N PRO A 48 -11.14 -4.46 6.21
CA PRO A 48 -11.99 -5.18 5.26
C PRO A 48 -13.18 -4.31 4.83
N ASP A 49 -13.76 -4.63 3.67
CA ASP A 49 -14.94 -3.96 3.10
C ASP A 49 -14.84 -2.42 3.13
N PHE A 50 -13.63 -1.89 2.88
CA PHE A 50 -13.36 -0.45 2.86
C PHE A 50 -14.03 0.26 1.69
N ILE A 51 -14.12 -0.44 0.55
CA ILE A 51 -14.99 -0.05 -0.55
C ILE A 51 -16.16 -1.02 -0.68
N THR A 52 -17.28 -0.51 -1.15
CA THR A 52 -18.46 -1.31 -1.50
C THR A 52 -18.25 -2.06 -2.82
N GLU A 53 -19.11 -3.03 -3.12
CA GLU A 53 -19.10 -3.72 -4.41
C GLU A 53 -19.33 -2.75 -5.57
N LYS A 54 -20.24 -1.78 -5.39
CA LYS A 54 -20.50 -0.75 -6.39
C LYS A 54 -19.27 0.12 -6.67
N GLU A 55 -18.57 0.53 -5.62
CA GLU A 55 -17.33 1.31 -5.74
C GLU A 55 -16.22 0.51 -6.43
N GLU A 56 -16.10 -0.79 -6.14
CA GLU A 56 -15.19 -1.67 -6.87
C GLU A 56 -15.56 -1.75 -8.36
N GLU A 57 -16.84 -1.93 -8.69
CA GLU A 57 -17.30 -1.95 -10.07
C GLU A 57 -16.99 -0.64 -10.81
N ASP A 58 -17.16 0.51 -10.16
CA ASP A 58 -16.92 1.82 -10.77
C ASP A 58 -15.42 2.09 -10.98
N LEU A 59 -14.56 1.69 -10.03
CA LEU A 59 -13.11 1.66 -10.23
C LEU A 59 -12.75 0.76 -11.42
N MET A 60 -13.33 -0.44 -11.48
CA MET A 60 -13.03 -1.40 -12.54
C MET A 60 -13.50 -0.93 -13.92
N LYS A 61 -14.63 -0.23 -14.03
CA LYS A 61 -15.11 0.38 -15.28
C LYS A 61 -14.12 1.41 -15.82
N GLU A 62 -13.51 2.19 -14.95
CA GLU A 62 -12.51 3.19 -15.34
C GLU A 62 -11.14 2.55 -15.62
N ILE A 63 -10.69 1.61 -14.79
CA ILE A 63 -9.35 1.01 -14.89
C ILE A 63 -9.24 0.05 -16.10
N THR A 64 -10.26 -0.79 -16.32
CA THR A 64 -10.18 -1.92 -17.26
C THR A 64 -9.86 -1.53 -18.71
N PRO A 65 -10.47 -0.49 -19.30
CA PRO A 65 -10.20 -0.10 -20.69
C PRO A 65 -8.73 0.24 -20.95
N HIS A 66 -8.05 0.82 -19.95
CA HIS A 66 -6.63 1.17 -20.04
C HIS A 66 -5.75 -0.07 -19.82
N MET A 67 -6.02 -0.85 -18.77
CA MET A 67 -5.21 -2.03 -18.45
C MET A 67 -5.24 -3.08 -19.55
N LYS A 68 -6.40 -3.30 -20.21
CA LYS A 68 -6.54 -4.25 -21.33
C LYS A 68 -5.61 -3.99 -22.51
N ARG A 69 -5.13 -2.76 -22.69
CA ARG A 69 -4.20 -2.37 -23.76
C ARG A 69 -2.75 -2.74 -23.44
N LEU A 70 -2.45 -3.02 -22.18
CA LEU A 70 -1.12 -3.41 -21.71
C LEU A 70 -1.00 -4.93 -21.71
N LYS A 71 0.17 -5.42 -22.13
CA LYS A 71 0.53 -6.84 -22.05
C LYS A 71 1.01 -7.17 -20.63
N TYR A 72 0.83 -8.41 -20.21
CA TYR A 72 1.50 -8.88 -19.01
C TYR A 72 3.00 -9.03 -19.26
N GLU A 73 3.80 -8.40 -18.41
CA GLU A 73 5.24 -8.46 -18.36
C GLU A 73 5.65 -9.55 -17.36
N ARG A 74 6.63 -10.38 -17.74
CA ARG A 74 7.12 -11.45 -16.85
C ARG A 74 8.12 -10.93 -15.82
N HIS A 75 8.94 -9.95 -16.19
CA HIS A 75 9.97 -9.36 -15.34
C HIS A 75 10.14 -7.89 -15.71
N HIS A 76 10.50 -7.09 -14.71
CA HIS A 76 10.97 -5.71 -14.87
C HIS A 76 12.49 -5.66 -14.54
N TRP A 77 13.16 -4.53 -14.78
CA TRP A 77 14.62 -4.43 -14.59
C TRP A 77 15.08 -4.66 -13.14
N ASP A 78 14.19 -4.46 -12.16
CA ASP A 78 14.41 -4.68 -10.73
C ASP A 78 13.92 -6.05 -10.24
N ASP A 79 13.33 -6.88 -11.12
CA ASP A 79 12.78 -8.23 -10.87
C ASP A 79 11.83 -8.34 -9.65
N ALA A 80 11.27 -7.22 -9.19
CA ALA A 80 10.43 -7.19 -7.99
C ALA A 80 9.04 -7.82 -8.24
N ILE A 81 8.52 -7.74 -9.47
CA ILE A 81 7.17 -8.18 -9.80
C ILE A 81 7.21 -9.17 -10.97
N TYR A 82 6.48 -10.28 -10.82
CA TYR A 82 6.35 -11.33 -11.83
C TYR A 82 4.93 -11.39 -12.39
N LEU A 83 4.83 -11.47 -13.73
CA LEU A 83 3.58 -11.67 -14.49
C LEU A 83 2.49 -10.65 -14.13
N PHE A 84 2.78 -9.39 -14.42
CA PHE A 84 1.97 -8.24 -14.05
C PHE A 84 1.83 -7.27 -15.22
N ARG A 85 0.96 -6.29 -15.06
CA ARG A 85 0.98 -5.08 -15.87
C ARG A 85 0.62 -3.91 -14.97
N GLU A 86 1.19 -2.76 -15.22
CA GLU A 86 1.00 -1.62 -14.35
C GLU A 86 0.91 -0.32 -15.11
N ARG A 87 0.37 0.69 -14.43
CA ARG A 87 0.40 2.07 -14.91
C ARG A 87 0.19 3.02 -13.75
N GLU A 88 0.47 4.28 -14.03
CA GLU A 88 0.11 5.38 -13.16
C GLU A 88 -1.11 6.14 -13.70
N GLN A 89 -1.96 6.61 -12.79
CA GLN A 89 -3.12 7.44 -13.12
C GLN A 89 -3.24 8.62 -12.16
N ARG A 90 -3.31 9.82 -12.74
CA ARG A 90 -3.54 11.06 -11.99
C ARG A 90 -5.00 11.50 -11.99
N ASN A 91 -5.63 11.48 -13.16
CA ASN A 91 -6.99 11.96 -13.33
C ASN A 91 -7.95 10.78 -13.15
N TRP A 92 -8.94 10.96 -12.28
CA TRP A 92 -10.02 10.02 -12.03
C TRP A 92 -11.36 10.69 -12.32
N ASN A 93 -12.40 9.92 -12.66
CA ASN A 93 -13.75 10.49 -12.74
C ASN A 93 -14.21 11.01 -11.36
N GLU A 94 -15.33 11.75 -11.31
CA GLU A 94 -15.79 12.40 -10.08
C GLU A 94 -16.03 11.40 -8.92
N ASP A 95 -16.64 10.25 -9.22
CA ASP A 95 -16.99 9.26 -8.20
C ASP A 95 -15.75 8.49 -7.72
N ASN A 96 -14.88 8.08 -8.63
CA ASN A 96 -13.63 7.42 -8.28
C ASN A 96 -12.66 8.36 -7.57
N SER A 97 -12.67 9.66 -7.89
CA SER A 97 -11.89 10.67 -7.16
C SER A 97 -12.28 10.72 -5.68
N LYS A 98 -13.57 10.58 -5.34
CA LYS A 98 -14.03 10.51 -3.94
C LYS A 98 -13.48 9.27 -3.23
N ILE A 99 -13.38 8.12 -3.92
CA ILE A 99 -12.79 6.89 -3.38
C ILE A 99 -11.29 7.08 -3.15
N ILE A 100 -10.56 7.61 -4.14
CA ILE A 100 -9.11 7.88 -4.01
C ILE A 100 -8.83 8.84 -2.85
N GLN A 101 -9.62 9.92 -2.73
CA GLN A 101 -9.48 10.85 -1.61
C GLN A 101 -9.75 10.14 -0.27
N ARG A 102 -10.76 9.26 -0.19
CA ARG A 102 -11.05 8.50 1.02
C ARG A 102 -9.90 7.56 1.41
N ILE A 103 -9.23 6.93 0.44
CA ILE A 103 -8.03 6.11 0.68
C ILE A 103 -6.92 6.95 1.32
N ILE A 104 -6.66 8.13 0.74
CA ILE A 104 -5.62 9.08 1.20
C ILE A 104 -5.96 9.56 2.61
N ASP A 105 -7.16 10.09 2.83
CA ASP A 105 -7.58 10.68 4.10
C ASP A 105 -7.59 9.68 5.27
N ASN A 106 -7.78 8.38 4.98
CA ASN A 106 -7.73 7.34 6.01
C ASN A 106 -6.30 6.91 6.38
N SER A 107 -5.33 7.15 5.51
CA SER A 107 -4.00 6.55 5.65
C SER A 107 -2.88 7.57 5.82
N ILE A 108 -2.94 8.67 5.07
CA ILE A 108 -1.92 9.70 4.94
C ILE A 108 -2.34 10.93 5.76
N PRO A 109 -1.52 11.40 6.71
CA PRO A 109 -1.80 12.59 7.50
C PRO A 109 -2.02 13.82 6.60
N LYS A 110 -2.95 14.71 6.98
CA LYS A 110 -3.37 15.87 6.17
C LYS A 110 -2.23 16.84 5.85
N GLU A 111 -1.24 16.92 6.73
CA GLU A 111 -0.03 17.71 6.58
C GLU A 111 0.99 17.10 5.62
N SER A 112 0.84 15.81 5.30
CA SER A 112 1.71 15.09 4.37
C SER A 112 1.22 15.24 2.95
N LYS A 113 2.14 15.46 2.01
CA LYS A 113 1.84 15.41 0.58
C LYS A 113 1.84 13.96 0.12
N HIS A 114 1.05 13.65 -0.90
CA HIS A 114 1.06 12.34 -1.55
C HIS A 114 1.45 12.46 -3.02
N LEU A 115 1.89 11.34 -3.61
CA LEU A 115 2.13 11.27 -5.05
C LEU A 115 0.83 11.60 -5.79
N SER A 116 0.92 12.50 -6.78
CA SER A 116 -0.24 12.84 -7.62
C SER A 116 -0.61 11.72 -8.58
N TYR A 117 0.34 10.84 -8.89
CA TYR A 117 0.14 9.66 -9.71
C TYR A 117 -0.13 8.45 -8.82
N ILE A 118 -1.33 7.88 -8.95
CA ILE A 118 -1.75 6.70 -8.21
C ILE A 118 -1.33 5.47 -8.99
N HIS A 119 -0.66 4.54 -8.34
CA HIS A 119 -0.14 3.34 -8.96
C HIS A 119 -1.25 2.28 -9.06
N ILE A 120 -1.50 1.77 -10.27
CA ILE A 120 -2.44 0.69 -10.53
C ILE A 120 -1.63 -0.52 -10.99
N LEU A 121 -1.64 -1.58 -10.18
CA LEU A 121 -0.95 -2.83 -10.44
C LEU A 121 -1.97 -3.95 -10.68
N ASP A 122 -1.90 -4.63 -11.83
CA ASP A 122 -2.76 -5.77 -12.18
C ASP A 122 -1.90 -7.03 -12.27
N LEU A 123 -2.06 -7.91 -11.28
CA LEU A 123 -1.40 -9.20 -11.19
C LEU A 123 -2.25 -10.27 -11.85
N HIS A 124 -1.62 -11.09 -12.70
CA HIS A 124 -2.24 -12.32 -13.18
C HIS A 124 -2.48 -13.29 -12.00
N LYS A 125 -3.36 -14.30 -12.19
CA LYS A 125 -3.60 -15.36 -11.18
C LYS A 125 -2.33 -16.12 -10.76
N ASP A 126 -1.35 -16.19 -11.66
CA ASP A 126 -0.03 -16.80 -11.45
C ASP A 126 1.07 -15.75 -11.19
N GLY A 127 0.71 -14.47 -11.14
CA GLY A 127 1.60 -13.36 -10.84
C GLY A 127 1.81 -13.18 -9.34
N TYR A 128 2.94 -12.61 -8.96
CA TYR A 128 3.31 -12.38 -7.56
C TYR A 128 4.31 -11.22 -7.47
N ILE A 129 4.51 -10.73 -6.26
CA ILE A 129 5.50 -9.71 -5.95
C ILE A 129 6.53 -10.37 -5.04
N ARG A 130 7.83 -10.25 -5.37
CA ARG A 130 8.94 -10.76 -4.56
C ARG A 130 9.18 -9.88 -3.32
N PRO A 131 9.88 -10.39 -2.29
CA PRO A 131 10.27 -9.58 -1.14
C PRO A 131 11.08 -8.35 -1.54
N HIS A 132 10.57 -7.16 -1.22
CA HIS A 132 11.24 -5.90 -1.51
C HIS A 132 10.86 -4.80 -0.50
N ILE A 133 11.62 -3.71 -0.49
CA ILE A 133 11.29 -2.48 0.25
C ILE A 133 11.04 -1.38 -0.78
N ASP A 134 9.92 -0.66 -0.65
CA ASP A 134 9.62 0.48 -1.51
C ASP A 134 10.71 1.56 -1.39
N SER A 135 11.16 2.08 -2.53
CA SER A 135 12.25 3.06 -2.61
C SER A 135 11.98 4.27 -1.73
N VAL A 136 12.88 4.53 -0.77
CA VAL A 136 12.83 5.70 0.11
C VAL A 136 13.05 7.03 -0.63
N ARG A 137 13.55 6.98 -1.87
CA ARG A 137 13.72 8.17 -2.72
C ARG A 137 12.41 8.68 -3.28
N TYR A 138 11.41 7.81 -3.44
CA TYR A 138 10.15 8.12 -4.12
C TYR A 138 8.92 7.91 -3.23
N CYS A 139 9.04 7.09 -2.18
CA CYS A 139 7.98 6.79 -1.22
C CYS A 139 8.38 7.25 0.18
N GLY A 140 7.52 8.04 0.81
CA GLY A 140 7.66 8.48 2.20
C GLY A 140 7.39 7.35 3.21
N ASN A 141 6.73 7.70 4.32
CA ASN A 141 6.50 6.80 5.44
C ASN A 141 5.32 5.82 5.22
N ILE A 142 4.44 6.09 4.26
CA ILE A 142 3.16 5.42 4.14
C ILE A 142 2.98 4.86 2.73
N VAL A 143 2.79 3.54 2.68
CA VAL A 143 2.25 2.83 1.52
C VAL A 143 0.86 2.34 1.89
N THR A 144 -0.13 2.70 1.09
CA THR A 144 -1.51 2.28 1.33
C THR A 144 -2.17 1.89 0.02
N GLY A 145 -3.06 0.90 0.04
CA GLY A 145 -3.71 0.48 -1.18
C GLY A 145 -4.99 -0.30 -0.97
N VAL A 146 -5.87 -0.22 -1.96
CA VAL A 146 -7.08 -1.04 -1.98
C VAL A 146 -6.85 -2.26 -2.86
N SER A 147 -7.27 -3.44 -2.38
CA SER A 147 -7.23 -4.70 -3.13
C SER A 147 -8.55 -4.94 -3.85
N LEU A 148 -8.50 -5.25 -5.14
CA LEU A 148 -9.67 -5.47 -6.00
C LEU A 148 -9.63 -6.88 -6.61
N LEU A 149 -10.81 -7.37 -7.02
CA LEU A 149 -11.08 -8.65 -7.70
C LEU A 149 -10.88 -9.92 -6.88
N SER A 150 -9.73 -10.09 -6.21
CA SER A 150 -9.43 -11.31 -5.45
C SER A 150 -8.58 -11.06 -4.22
N ASP A 151 -8.71 -12.00 -3.28
CA ASP A 151 -7.95 -12.02 -2.03
C ASP A 151 -6.48 -12.35 -2.28
N SER A 152 -5.62 -11.92 -1.36
CA SER A 152 -4.20 -12.29 -1.36
C SER A 152 -3.61 -12.22 0.04
N VAL A 153 -2.39 -12.75 0.16
CA VAL A 153 -1.61 -12.64 1.40
C VAL A 153 -0.38 -11.80 1.08
N MET A 154 -0.22 -10.71 1.82
CA MET A 154 1.02 -9.95 1.83
C MET A 154 1.87 -10.44 2.99
N ARG A 155 3.08 -10.92 2.71
CA ARG A 155 4.01 -11.38 3.73
C ARG A 155 5.08 -10.32 3.95
N LEU A 156 5.38 -10.04 5.21
CA LEU A 156 6.41 -9.13 5.63
C LEU A 156 7.50 -9.85 6.41
N VAL A 157 8.76 -9.67 6.00
CA VAL A 157 9.92 -10.41 6.52
C VAL A 157 11.05 -9.44 6.84
N ASN A 158 11.59 -9.51 8.06
CA ASN A 158 12.75 -8.71 8.44
C ASN A 158 14.03 -9.17 7.72
N GLU A 159 15.08 -8.36 7.79
CA GLU A 159 16.37 -8.64 7.15
C GLU A 159 16.95 -10.02 7.53
N ASP A 160 16.90 -10.38 8.81
CA ASP A 160 17.42 -11.67 9.32
C ASP A 160 16.52 -12.87 9.01
N LYS A 161 15.33 -12.65 8.44
CA LYS A 161 14.31 -13.67 8.12
C LYS A 161 13.80 -14.47 9.33
N THR A 162 13.92 -13.90 10.52
CA THR A 162 13.48 -14.50 11.80
C THR A 162 12.11 -14.01 12.23
N LEU A 163 11.73 -12.80 11.85
CA LEU A 163 10.47 -12.15 12.18
C LEU A 163 9.62 -12.06 10.91
N ILE A 164 8.49 -12.76 10.91
CA ILE A 164 7.57 -12.83 9.78
C ILE A 164 6.15 -12.53 10.25
N PHE A 165 5.48 -11.61 9.58
CA PHE A 165 4.05 -11.41 9.76
C PHE A 165 3.33 -11.33 8.42
N ASP A 166 2.10 -11.83 8.38
CA ASP A 166 1.26 -11.80 7.20
C ASP A 166 0.11 -10.81 7.41
N LEU A 167 -0.24 -10.10 6.34
CA LEU A 167 -1.48 -9.35 6.20
C LEU A 167 -2.41 -10.09 5.25
N PHE A 168 -3.65 -10.36 5.68
CA PHE A 168 -4.67 -10.93 4.81
C PHE A 168 -5.40 -9.82 4.06
N LEU A 169 -5.06 -9.66 2.78
CA LEU A 169 -5.58 -8.63 1.90
C LEU A 169 -6.82 -9.13 1.18
N GLN A 170 -7.98 -8.99 1.81
CA GLN A 170 -9.25 -9.35 1.19
C GLN A 170 -9.59 -8.42 0.03
N ARG A 171 -10.35 -8.93 -0.94
CA ARG A 171 -11.03 -8.12 -1.95
C ARG A 171 -11.80 -6.98 -1.26
N ARG A 172 -11.71 -5.77 -1.82
CA ARG A 172 -12.25 -4.50 -1.30
C ARG A 172 -11.64 -3.99 0.01
N SER A 173 -10.58 -4.61 0.53
CA SER A 173 -9.90 -4.11 1.73
C SER A 173 -8.92 -2.99 1.42
N LEU A 174 -8.76 -2.07 2.37
CA LEU A 174 -7.66 -1.11 2.43
C LEU A 174 -6.56 -1.67 3.33
N TYR A 175 -5.32 -1.69 2.86
CA TYR A 175 -4.16 -1.95 3.72
C TYR A 175 -3.30 -0.71 3.86
N LYS A 176 -2.60 -0.60 4.98
CA LYS A 176 -1.58 0.41 5.23
C LYS A 176 -0.33 -0.24 5.78
N LEU A 177 0.83 0.17 5.26
CA LEU A 177 2.15 -0.06 5.81
C LEU A 177 2.77 1.28 6.22
N SER A 178 3.24 1.38 7.45
CA SER A 178 4.12 2.47 7.92
C SER A 178 5.03 1.97 9.04
N GLY A 179 5.89 2.84 9.57
CA GLY A 179 6.76 2.48 10.70
C GLY A 179 7.67 1.30 10.36
N ALA A 180 7.83 0.36 11.29
CA ALA A 180 8.71 -0.79 11.10
C ALA A 180 8.30 -1.62 9.88
N GLY A 181 7.01 -1.84 9.66
CA GLY A 181 6.52 -2.63 8.52
C GLY A 181 6.87 -2.05 7.14
N ARG A 182 7.15 -0.74 7.04
CA ARG A 182 7.55 -0.08 5.77
C ARG A 182 9.07 -0.04 5.57
N TYR A 183 9.85 0.01 6.66
CA TYR A 183 11.29 0.27 6.59
C TYR A 183 12.16 -0.92 7.01
N ASN A 184 11.71 -1.74 7.95
CA ASN A 184 12.49 -2.84 8.52
C ASN A 184 12.09 -4.22 7.98
N PHE A 185 11.00 -4.28 7.22
CA PHE A 185 10.48 -5.50 6.65
C PHE A 185 10.38 -5.35 5.14
N THR A 186 10.91 -6.34 4.42
CA THR A 186 10.51 -6.57 3.02
C THR A 186 9.03 -6.94 3.00
N HIS A 187 8.34 -6.63 1.90
CA HIS A 187 6.98 -7.08 1.68
C HIS A 187 6.87 -7.80 0.33
N GLU A 188 6.01 -8.82 0.27
CA GLU A 188 5.77 -9.64 -0.91
C GLU A 188 4.28 -10.00 -1.03
N ILE A 189 3.79 -10.29 -2.23
CA ILE A 189 2.46 -10.87 -2.46
C ILE A 189 2.66 -12.32 -2.83
N LEU A 190 2.25 -13.23 -1.94
CA LEU A 190 2.61 -14.66 -2.04
C LEU A 190 2.04 -15.32 -3.31
N PRO A 191 2.83 -16.13 -4.05
CA PRO A 191 2.36 -16.89 -5.20
C PRO A 191 1.36 -17.98 -4.80
N LYS A 192 0.62 -18.51 -5.78
CA LYS A 192 -0.52 -19.44 -5.59
C LYS A 192 -0.19 -20.66 -4.72
N ASP A 193 1.00 -21.22 -4.86
CA ASP A 193 1.49 -22.39 -4.12
C ASP A 193 1.82 -22.08 -2.65
N LYS A 194 2.18 -20.83 -2.34
CA LYS A 194 2.57 -20.38 -1.00
C LYS A 194 1.51 -19.53 -0.30
N SER A 195 0.46 -19.11 -1.01
CA SER A 195 -0.56 -18.20 -0.50
C SER A 195 -1.36 -18.86 0.63
N ARG A 196 -0.92 -18.60 1.87
CA ARG A 196 -1.54 -19.13 3.09
C ARG A 196 -1.60 -18.04 4.15
N PHE A 197 -2.73 -17.96 4.84
CA PHE A 197 -2.92 -17.11 6.00
C PHE A 197 -3.37 -17.96 7.18
N ARG A 198 -2.65 -17.90 8.32
CA ARG A 198 -2.92 -18.75 9.49
C ARG A 198 -3.03 -20.24 9.13
N GLY A 199 -2.15 -20.72 8.25
CA GLY A 199 -2.14 -22.11 7.74
C GLY A 199 -3.17 -22.43 6.65
N HIS A 200 -4.22 -21.63 6.50
CA HIS A 200 -5.28 -21.85 5.51
C HIS A 200 -4.86 -21.36 4.14
N HIS A 201 -5.11 -22.16 3.09
CA HIS A 201 -4.82 -21.78 1.71
C HIS A 201 -5.76 -20.66 1.27
N ILE A 202 -5.18 -19.59 0.70
CA ILE A 202 -5.91 -18.48 0.10
C ILE A 202 -5.81 -18.63 -1.41
N PHE A 203 -6.97 -18.73 -2.07
CA PHE A 203 -7.01 -18.88 -3.52
C PHE A 203 -6.53 -17.60 -4.20
N ARG A 204 -5.54 -17.73 -5.09
CA ARG A 204 -5.05 -16.64 -5.93
C ARG A 204 -5.78 -16.63 -7.27
N ASP A 205 -6.35 -15.48 -7.62
CA ASP A 205 -6.83 -15.15 -8.96
C ASP A 205 -6.20 -13.83 -9.43
N ARG A 206 -6.66 -13.30 -10.56
CA ARG A 206 -6.33 -11.96 -11.02
C ARG A 206 -6.66 -10.95 -9.92
N ARG A 207 -5.70 -10.10 -9.59
CA ARG A 207 -5.80 -9.10 -8.53
C ARG A 207 -5.36 -7.76 -9.05
N ILE A 208 -6.17 -6.73 -8.84
CA ILE A 208 -5.73 -5.34 -9.06
C ILE A 208 -5.53 -4.67 -7.71
N SER A 209 -4.49 -3.86 -7.58
CA SER A 209 -4.33 -2.93 -6.46
C SER A 209 -4.21 -1.50 -6.95
N VAL A 210 -4.86 -0.60 -6.22
CA VAL A 210 -4.75 0.86 -6.40
C VAL A 210 -3.96 1.39 -5.19
N ILE A 211 -2.70 1.75 -5.42
CA ILE A 211 -1.73 2.09 -4.38
C ILE A 211 -1.46 3.59 -4.36
N CYS A 212 -1.64 4.19 -3.19
CA CYS A 212 -1.28 5.56 -2.87
C CYS A 212 -0.04 5.54 -1.96
N ARG A 213 0.81 6.55 -2.11
CA ARG A 213 2.01 6.74 -1.27
C ARG A 213 2.15 8.19 -0.88
N ASP A 214 2.64 8.45 0.32
CA ASP A 214 3.08 9.79 0.70
C ASP A 214 4.41 10.14 0.01
N LEU A 215 4.68 11.43 -0.13
CA LEU A 215 5.98 11.91 -0.59
C LEU A 215 7.00 11.80 0.54
N PRO A 216 8.27 11.47 0.23
CA PRO A 216 9.34 11.61 1.19
C PRO A 216 9.34 13.02 1.79
N LYS A 217 9.48 13.11 3.11
CA LYS A 217 9.75 14.40 3.75
C LYS A 217 11.09 14.89 3.23
N LYS A 218 11.14 16.10 2.69
CA LYS A 218 12.42 16.78 2.48
C LYS A 218 12.98 17.04 3.88
N ASP A 219 13.88 16.19 4.35
CA ASP A 219 14.64 16.54 5.54
C ASP A 219 15.47 17.77 5.23
N SER A 220 15.30 18.82 6.03
CA SER A 220 16.11 20.04 6.05
C SER A 220 17.55 19.80 6.54
N HIS A 221 18.07 18.57 6.43
CA HIS A 221 19.40 18.17 6.87
C HIS A 221 20.10 17.15 5.96
N VAL A 222 19.59 16.88 4.77
CA VAL A 222 20.48 16.40 3.71
C VAL A 222 21.06 17.65 3.07
N GLU A 223 22.23 18.09 3.54
CA GLU A 223 23.07 18.96 2.72
C GLU A 223 23.10 18.32 1.34
N GLU A 224 22.55 19.01 0.34
CA GLU A 224 22.92 18.74 -1.04
C GLU A 224 24.44 18.69 -1.04
N ARG A 225 25.02 17.51 -1.25
CA ARG A 225 26.40 17.44 -1.67
C ARG A 225 26.41 18.05 -3.06
N THR A 226 26.47 19.37 -3.12
CA THR A 226 26.83 20.09 -4.31
C THR A 226 28.18 19.52 -4.68
N ILE A 227 28.24 18.83 -5.80
CA ILE A 227 29.50 18.42 -6.41
C ILE A 227 30.12 19.71 -6.97
N ASN A 228 30.59 20.56 -6.07
CA ASN A 228 31.49 21.65 -6.39
C ASN A 228 32.88 21.06 -6.14
N ASP A 229 33.68 20.98 -7.20
CA ASP A 229 35.08 20.55 -7.23
C ASP A 229 35.39 19.08 -7.55
N ILE A 230 34.68 18.45 -8.50
CA ILE A 230 35.33 17.39 -9.30
C ILE A 230 36.19 18.08 -10.36
N LYS A 231 37.50 18.19 -10.10
CA LYS A 231 38.48 18.43 -11.18
C LYS A 231 38.58 17.17 -12.02
N PHE A 232 38.06 17.22 -13.24
CA PHE A 232 38.36 16.21 -14.24
C PHE A 232 39.86 16.30 -14.58
N GLN A 233 40.61 15.22 -14.30
CA GLN A 233 41.90 15.04 -14.93
C GLN A 233 41.68 14.29 -16.25
N PRO A 234 42.17 14.82 -17.39
CA PRO A 234 42.18 14.07 -18.63
C PRO A 234 43.01 12.81 -18.43
N LEU A 235 42.54 11.71 -19.01
CA LEU A 235 43.35 10.50 -19.14
C LEU A 235 44.39 10.78 -20.25
N ASP A 236 45.67 10.63 -19.91
CA ASP A 236 46.77 10.54 -20.88
C ASP A 236 46.67 9.26 -21.72
#